data_AF-A0A7C5CWV2-F1
#
_entry.id   AF-A0A7C5CWV2-F1
#
_cell.length_a   1.000
_cell.length_b   1.000
_cell.length_c   1.000
_cell.angle_alpha   90.00
_cell.angle_beta   90.00
_cell.angle_gamma   90.00
#
_symmetry.space_group_name_H-M   'P 1'
#
loop_
_entity.id
_entity.type
_entity.pdbx_description
1 polymer ?
#
loop_
_entity_poly.entity_id
_entity_poly.type
_entity_poly.pdbx_seq_one_letter_code
_entity_poly.pdbx_strand_id
1 'polypeptide(L)'
;MNRKGWIAAASLMVLVTLLTGALFFTASMDAGAEWETNIFEEVISVERTPDHVNERAPMNGEPLHLVIWTLNDQTINAADVSFTWSFEGETSAKGGYQFTRINQTAMEAEIPGYPGGYTINYEIIAYDEKNHPLTSATYSYTVVKNGSFEGDDFLTNIMVEWGPREPSIGEPVTINITSQNPLVPIERADLFYTVNIPDQEAQNGVDFFERVNSTHMTIEIIPYPAGSRISFYIEAFDSYFDKVRSETFIYEYPRPPVIGPVYTGYIFVSLRDEQKNGPVDSKDTVVQFYNETYFYETSPVNGIAFTNQTVYQGSYKLKVIYKGEEYVFDLNVPKQDGSFSFQFDVNRETFSVPFKEQERPAYLELIGVLMLIAATFGAGYGAVKVKETRERLNEKKKRSRKKTDKVEEDTILEKLIKDEEKKELIMRTAAFVVLSLIGLFFAPFYPWWMVIILAAFISALSWKLPYISMILLSVFVTAAVAYQSKEFGWVFLIFSMVAMIGGFFDWRFGYLSLLTVFLSGFGFGFVVPLAAAVTISLFMGTMVLITSGIFMLIVAPSGN
;
A
#
# COMPACT_ATOMS: atom_id res chain seq x y z
N MET A 1 -41.61 -36.72 -87.03
CA MET A 1 -41.48 -35.50 -86.19
C MET A 1 -42.03 -34.31 -86.96
N ASN A 2 -42.90 -33.51 -86.34
CA ASN A 2 -43.91 -32.69 -87.02
C ASN A 2 -43.38 -31.28 -87.39
N ARG A 3 -43.68 -30.79 -88.59
CA ARG A 3 -43.19 -29.52 -89.19
C ARG A 3 -43.43 -28.27 -88.32
N LYS A 4 -44.37 -28.34 -87.38
CA LYS A 4 -44.69 -27.29 -86.40
C LYS A 4 -43.61 -27.12 -85.30
N GLY A 5 -42.82 -28.15 -85.01
CA GLY A 5 -41.74 -28.05 -84.00
C GLY A 5 -40.52 -27.26 -84.45
N TRP A 6 -40.23 -27.24 -85.75
CA TRP A 6 -39.09 -26.50 -86.31
C TRP A 6 -39.30 -24.99 -86.32
N ILE A 7 -40.53 -24.52 -86.56
CA ILE A 7 -40.86 -23.10 -86.57
C ILE A 7 -40.81 -22.54 -85.14
N ALA A 8 -41.31 -23.30 -84.15
CA ALA A 8 -41.22 -22.90 -82.74
C ALA A 8 -39.76 -22.84 -82.25
N ALA A 9 -38.90 -23.79 -82.65
CA ALA A 9 -37.48 -23.79 -82.28
C ALA A 9 -36.68 -22.65 -82.94
N ALA A 10 -36.98 -22.32 -84.21
CA ALA A 10 -36.33 -21.22 -84.91
C ALA A 10 -36.74 -19.84 -84.34
N SER A 11 -38.02 -19.65 -84.00
CA SER A 11 -38.49 -18.43 -83.34
C SER A 11 -37.92 -18.26 -81.93
N LEU A 12 -37.74 -19.36 -81.19
CA LEU A 12 -37.11 -19.33 -79.87
C LEU A 12 -35.61 -18.99 -79.96
N MET A 13 -34.88 -19.53 -80.95
CA MET A 13 -33.48 -19.17 -81.17
C MET A 13 -33.31 -17.70 -81.53
N VAL A 14 -34.11 -17.16 -82.46
CA VAL A 14 -34.02 -15.74 -82.85
C VAL A 14 -34.36 -14.83 -81.68
N LEU A 15 -35.33 -15.19 -80.84
CA LEU A 15 -35.67 -14.45 -79.63
C LEU A 15 -34.52 -14.50 -78.61
N VAL A 16 -33.89 -15.66 -78.43
CA VAL A 16 -32.72 -15.82 -77.54
C VAL A 16 -31.51 -15.05 -78.07
N THR A 17 -31.28 -15.00 -79.39
CA THR A 17 -30.19 -14.22 -80.00
C THR A 17 -30.45 -12.70 -79.93
N LEU A 18 -31.70 -12.26 -80.04
CA LEU A 18 -32.09 -10.85 -79.84
C LEU A 18 -32.01 -10.44 -78.36
N LEU A 19 -32.37 -11.33 -77.43
CA LEU A 19 -32.23 -11.10 -75.99
C LEU A 19 -30.77 -11.10 -75.53
N THR A 20 -29.93 -11.98 -76.09
CA THR A 20 -28.47 -11.93 -75.84
C THR A 20 -27.84 -10.72 -76.51
N GLY A 21 -28.25 -10.35 -77.72
CA GLY A 21 -27.82 -9.11 -78.38
C GLY A 21 -28.19 -7.84 -77.59
N ALA A 22 -29.41 -7.77 -77.03
CA ALA A 22 -29.84 -6.66 -76.19
C ALA A 22 -29.09 -6.61 -74.85
N LEU A 23 -28.69 -7.75 -74.29
CA LEU A 23 -27.84 -7.83 -73.09
C LEU A 23 -26.37 -7.46 -73.37
N PHE A 24 -25.89 -7.55 -74.62
CA PHE A 24 -24.56 -7.08 -75.01
C PHE A 24 -24.51 -5.58 -75.37
N PHE A 25 -25.67 -4.93 -75.58
CA PHE A 25 -25.76 -3.48 -75.80
C PHE A 25 -26.11 -2.67 -74.54
N THR A 26 -26.27 -3.32 -73.39
CA THR A 26 -26.19 -2.67 -72.07
C THR A 26 -24.79 -2.82 -71.48
N ALA A 27 -23.76 -2.65 -72.32
CA ALA A 27 -22.48 -2.19 -71.81
C ALA A 27 -22.68 -0.70 -71.51
N SER A 28 -22.73 -0.38 -70.22
CA SER A 28 -22.80 0.96 -69.68
C SER A 28 -21.96 1.95 -70.51
N MET A 29 -22.63 2.87 -71.19
CA MET A 29 -22.01 4.16 -71.45
C MET A 29 -21.82 4.80 -70.08
N ASP A 30 -20.65 4.57 -69.50
CA ASP A 30 -20.23 5.10 -68.22
C ASP A 30 -19.94 6.59 -68.43
N ALA A 31 -21.00 7.39 -68.36
CA ALA A 31 -21.00 8.81 -68.68
C ALA A 31 -20.47 9.69 -67.53
N GLY A 32 -19.86 9.08 -66.51
CA GLY A 32 -19.24 9.78 -65.40
C GLY A 32 -17.88 10.37 -65.79
N ALA A 33 -17.60 11.59 -65.34
CA ALA A 33 -16.26 12.18 -65.47
C ALA A 33 -15.27 11.47 -64.51
N GLU A 34 -14.06 11.18 -65.01
CA GLU A 34 -12.93 10.73 -64.18
C GLU A 34 -12.09 11.93 -63.73
N TRP A 35 -11.34 11.77 -62.64
CA TRP A 35 -10.35 12.77 -62.23
C TRP A 35 -9.37 13.08 -63.37
N GLU A 36 -9.13 14.38 -63.60
CA GLU A 36 -8.18 14.84 -64.62
C GLU A 36 -6.73 14.54 -64.26
N THR A 37 -6.43 14.45 -62.96
CA THR A 37 -5.08 14.19 -62.44
C THR A 37 -5.15 13.23 -61.24
N ASN A 38 -3.99 12.67 -60.88
CA ASN A 38 -3.85 11.83 -59.68
C ASN A 38 -3.38 12.64 -58.45
N ILE A 39 -3.36 13.97 -58.54
CA ILE A 39 -2.86 14.87 -57.49
C ILE A 39 -4.06 15.62 -56.92
N PHE A 40 -4.33 15.42 -55.63
CA PHE A 40 -5.51 15.97 -54.97
C PHE A 40 -5.56 17.49 -55.03
N GLU A 41 -4.45 18.14 -54.71
CA GLU A 41 -4.34 19.59 -54.57
C GLU A 41 -4.43 20.36 -55.90
N GLU A 42 -4.36 19.66 -57.04
CA GLU A 42 -4.56 20.26 -58.37
C GLU A 42 -6.05 20.35 -58.76
N VAL A 43 -6.89 19.50 -58.17
CA VAL A 43 -8.30 19.36 -58.53
C VAL A 43 -9.22 19.86 -57.42
N ILE A 44 -8.85 19.65 -56.16
CA ILE A 44 -9.68 19.92 -54.98
C ILE A 44 -8.98 20.92 -54.06
N SER A 45 -9.71 21.95 -53.67
CA SER A 45 -9.32 22.89 -52.62
C SER A 45 -9.98 22.52 -51.30
N VAL A 46 -9.30 22.82 -50.19
CA VAL A 46 -9.75 22.48 -48.84
C VAL A 46 -9.78 23.73 -47.96
N GLU A 47 -10.96 23.98 -47.41
CA GLU A 47 -11.26 24.91 -46.33
C GLU A 47 -11.41 24.24 -44.99
N ARG A 48 -10.91 24.94 -43.99
CA ARG A 48 -10.70 24.46 -42.64
C ARG A 48 -10.95 25.62 -41.70
N THR A 49 -11.90 25.48 -40.78
CA THR A 49 -12.21 26.52 -39.80
C THR A 49 -12.26 25.88 -38.41
N PRO A 50 -11.41 26.30 -37.46
CA PRO A 50 -10.59 27.53 -37.48
C PRO A 50 -9.32 27.55 -38.36
N ASP A 51 -8.77 26.43 -38.87
CA ASP A 51 -7.41 26.51 -39.48
C ASP A 51 -7.29 26.37 -41.01
N HIS A 52 -7.40 27.50 -41.68
CA HIS A 52 -7.04 27.69 -43.08
C HIS A 52 -5.62 28.26 -43.23
N VAL A 53 -4.57 27.49 -42.87
CA VAL A 53 -3.16 27.86 -43.11
C VAL A 53 -2.69 29.06 -42.25
N ASN A 54 -3.56 29.65 -41.41
CA ASN A 54 -3.34 30.93 -40.74
C ASN A 54 -4.18 31.05 -39.45
N GLU A 55 -3.55 31.60 -38.41
CA GLU A 55 -4.19 32.39 -37.35
C GLU A 55 -4.59 31.71 -36.03
N ARG A 56 -5.20 30.51 -35.93
CA ARG A 56 -5.32 29.77 -34.64
C ARG A 56 -5.78 28.30 -34.80
N ALA A 57 -5.10 27.35 -34.15
CA ALA A 57 -5.56 25.96 -34.05
C ALA A 57 -6.80 25.80 -33.14
N PRO A 58 -7.65 24.76 -33.32
CA PRO A 58 -8.83 24.52 -32.48
C PRO A 58 -8.51 24.53 -30.97
N MET A 59 -9.37 25.14 -30.15
CA MET A 59 -9.27 25.05 -28.69
C MET A 59 -9.84 23.72 -28.19
N ASN A 60 -9.56 23.41 -26.93
CA ASN A 60 -10.21 22.33 -26.20
C ASN A 60 -11.73 22.26 -26.42
N GLY A 61 -12.19 21.16 -27.00
CA GLY A 61 -13.60 20.89 -27.30
C GLY A 61 -14.17 21.66 -28.49
N GLU A 62 -13.38 22.49 -29.18
CA GLU A 62 -13.79 23.20 -30.41
C GLU A 62 -13.66 22.26 -31.62
N PRO A 63 -14.72 22.04 -32.42
CA PRO A 63 -14.64 21.21 -33.62
C PRO A 63 -13.85 21.90 -34.75
N LEU A 64 -13.34 21.09 -35.68
CA LEU A 64 -12.76 21.56 -36.93
C LEU A 64 -13.75 21.32 -38.07
N HIS A 65 -14.26 22.40 -38.65
CA HIS A 65 -15.11 22.34 -39.84
C HIS A 65 -14.24 22.27 -41.10
N LEU A 66 -14.56 21.34 -41.99
CA LEU A 66 -13.90 21.12 -43.27
C LEU A 66 -14.88 21.38 -44.40
N VAL A 67 -14.49 22.16 -45.40
CA VAL A 67 -15.24 22.33 -46.65
C VAL A 67 -14.30 22.04 -47.80
N ILE A 68 -14.73 21.25 -48.78
CA ILE A 68 -13.95 20.98 -49.99
C ILE A 68 -14.73 21.43 -51.21
N TRP A 69 -14.01 21.90 -52.24
CA TRP A 69 -14.60 22.19 -53.54
C TRP A 69 -13.63 21.93 -54.69
N THR A 70 -14.16 21.61 -55.88
CA THR A 70 -13.34 21.44 -57.07
C THR A 70 -12.92 22.77 -57.70
N LEU A 71 -11.70 22.81 -58.24
CA LEU A 71 -11.11 23.97 -58.92
C LEU A 71 -11.47 24.05 -60.41
N ASN A 72 -11.92 22.95 -61.00
CA ASN A 72 -12.21 22.76 -62.42
C ASN A 72 -13.69 22.40 -62.70
N ASP A 73 -14.59 22.72 -61.77
CA ASP A 73 -16.04 22.43 -61.84
C ASP A 73 -16.40 20.93 -62.02
N GLN A 74 -15.47 20.01 -61.73
CA GLN A 74 -15.77 18.57 -61.73
C GLN A 74 -16.70 18.18 -60.56
N THR A 75 -17.59 17.22 -60.79
CA THR A 75 -18.48 16.70 -59.74
C THR A 75 -17.69 15.87 -58.73
N ILE A 76 -17.87 16.14 -57.43
CA ILE A 76 -17.44 15.24 -56.35
C ILE A 76 -18.59 14.25 -56.12
N ASN A 77 -18.37 12.95 -56.27
CA ASN A 77 -19.42 11.94 -56.05
C ASN A 77 -19.62 11.62 -54.56
N ALA A 78 -18.51 11.40 -53.85
CA ALA A 78 -18.47 11.19 -52.40
C ALA A 78 -17.13 11.67 -51.85
N ALA A 79 -17.05 11.95 -50.55
CA ALA A 79 -15.80 12.19 -49.87
C ALA A 79 -15.88 11.72 -48.42
N ASP A 80 -14.75 11.27 -47.89
CA ASP A 80 -14.57 10.85 -46.51
C ASP A 80 -13.31 11.51 -45.94
N VAL A 81 -13.34 11.88 -44.66
CA VAL A 81 -12.15 12.25 -43.90
C VAL A 81 -11.75 11.07 -43.03
N SER A 82 -10.49 10.64 -43.13
CA SER A 82 -9.88 9.65 -42.26
C SER A 82 -8.90 10.36 -41.34
N PHE A 83 -8.97 10.10 -40.04
CA PHE A 83 -8.07 10.75 -39.08
C PHE A 83 -7.57 9.80 -38.00
N THR A 84 -6.43 10.17 -37.41
CA THR A 84 -5.84 9.58 -36.22
C THR A 84 -5.56 10.69 -35.22
N TRP A 85 -5.58 10.33 -33.94
CA TRP A 85 -5.24 11.25 -32.86
C TRP A 85 -4.16 10.63 -31.97
N SER A 86 -3.31 11.48 -31.41
CA SER A 86 -2.29 11.07 -30.44
C SER A 86 -2.24 12.03 -29.25
N PHE A 87 -1.92 11.47 -28.09
CA PHE A 87 -1.67 12.20 -26.85
C PHE A 87 -0.38 11.65 -26.24
N GLU A 88 0.56 12.54 -25.89
CA GLU A 88 1.88 12.15 -25.32
C GLU A 88 2.65 11.07 -26.10
N GLY A 89 2.45 11.00 -27.42
CA GLY A 89 3.12 10.03 -28.29
C GLY A 89 2.43 8.67 -28.40
N GLU A 90 1.38 8.40 -27.61
CA GLU A 90 0.52 7.23 -27.83
C GLU A 90 -0.47 7.52 -28.95
N THR A 91 -0.36 6.76 -30.05
CA THR A 91 -1.27 6.88 -31.19
C THR A 91 -2.51 6.03 -30.93
N SER A 92 -3.68 6.63 -31.03
CA SER A 92 -4.96 5.95 -30.85
C SER A 92 -5.73 5.77 -32.16
N ALA A 93 -6.89 5.13 -32.03
CA ALA A 93 -7.70 4.54 -33.09
C ALA A 93 -7.97 5.46 -34.30
N LYS A 94 -7.98 4.84 -35.49
CA LYS A 94 -8.45 5.46 -36.73
C LYS A 94 -9.95 5.74 -36.63
N GLY A 95 -10.33 6.99 -36.85
CA GLY A 95 -11.71 7.41 -37.05
C GLY A 95 -11.94 7.90 -38.48
N GLY A 96 -13.20 8.14 -38.84
CA GLY A 96 -13.53 8.82 -40.08
C GLY A 96 -14.96 9.30 -40.13
N TYR A 97 -15.19 10.37 -40.90
CA TYR A 97 -16.50 10.96 -41.12
C TYR A 97 -16.76 11.10 -42.61
N GLN A 98 -18.01 10.89 -43.01
CA GLN A 98 -18.42 11.15 -44.37
C GLN A 98 -18.71 12.63 -44.54
N PHE A 99 -18.33 13.18 -45.69
CA PHE A 99 -18.72 14.53 -46.06
C PHE A 99 -20.21 14.57 -46.42
N THR A 100 -20.87 15.63 -46.02
CA THR A 100 -22.22 15.99 -46.43
C THR A 100 -22.16 16.89 -47.65
N ARG A 101 -22.99 16.60 -48.65
CA ARG A 101 -23.00 17.34 -49.90
C ARG A 101 -23.60 18.74 -49.73
N ILE A 102 -22.87 19.78 -50.12
CA ILE A 102 -23.40 21.14 -50.26
C ILE A 102 -24.01 21.31 -51.67
N ASN A 103 -23.25 20.97 -52.70
CA ASN A 103 -23.68 21.00 -54.10
C ASN A 103 -22.93 19.95 -54.96
N GLN A 104 -22.93 20.08 -56.29
CA GLN A 104 -22.23 19.12 -57.17
C GLN A 104 -20.71 19.18 -57.04
N THR A 105 -20.15 20.36 -56.80
CA THR A 105 -18.71 20.61 -56.78
C THR A 105 -18.15 20.79 -55.37
N ALA A 106 -18.99 20.84 -54.32
CA ALA A 106 -18.58 21.11 -52.95
C ALA A 106 -19.27 20.23 -51.89
N MET A 107 -18.54 19.91 -50.83
CA MET A 107 -19.00 19.12 -49.67
C MET A 107 -18.39 19.62 -48.36
N GLU A 108 -19.00 19.30 -47.21
CA GLU A 108 -18.53 19.67 -45.87
C GLU A 108 -18.46 18.48 -44.90
N ALA A 109 -17.55 18.52 -43.93
CA ALA A 109 -17.46 17.57 -42.84
C ALA A 109 -17.04 18.27 -41.55
N GLU A 110 -17.25 17.61 -40.42
CA GLU A 110 -16.81 18.12 -39.12
C GLU A 110 -16.00 17.05 -38.39
N ILE A 111 -14.79 17.40 -37.99
CA ILE A 111 -14.02 16.62 -37.01
C ILE A 111 -14.44 17.14 -35.63
N PRO A 112 -14.95 16.28 -34.72
CA PRO A 112 -15.43 16.71 -33.42
C PRO A 112 -14.31 17.34 -32.59
N GLY A 113 -14.69 18.17 -31.63
CA GLY A 113 -13.73 18.80 -30.73
C GLY A 113 -13.02 17.79 -29.82
N TYR A 114 -11.69 17.90 -29.76
CA TYR A 114 -10.83 17.06 -28.92
C TYR A 114 -10.29 17.82 -27.70
N PRO A 115 -9.81 17.12 -26.66
CA PRO A 115 -9.19 17.78 -25.51
C PRO A 115 -7.90 18.51 -25.88
N GLY A 116 -7.57 19.58 -25.15
CA GLY A 116 -6.32 20.33 -25.30
C GLY A 116 -5.08 19.44 -25.16
N GLY A 117 -4.07 19.65 -26.00
CA GLY A 117 -2.83 18.86 -26.05
C GLY A 117 -2.87 17.64 -26.97
N TYR A 118 -4.03 17.29 -27.54
CA TYR A 118 -4.12 16.23 -28.55
C TYR A 118 -3.58 16.71 -29.90
N THR A 119 -2.85 15.84 -30.60
CA THR A 119 -2.43 16.06 -31.98
C THR A 119 -3.31 15.24 -32.91
N ILE A 120 -3.95 15.90 -33.87
CA ILE A 120 -4.86 15.28 -34.84
C ILE A 120 -4.17 15.28 -36.21
N ASN A 121 -4.08 14.11 -36.83
CA ASN A 121 -3.61 13.94 -38.20
C ASN A 121 -4.76 13.43 -39.06
N TYR A 122 -5.01 14.03 -40.22
CA TYR A 122 -6.11 13.61 -41.08
C TYR A 122 -5.79 13.75 -42.56
N GLU A 123 -6.49 12.94 -43.36
CA GLU A 123 -6.42 12.87 -44.81
C GLU A 123 -7.85 12.86 -45.36
N ILE A 124 -8.04 13.50 -46.51
CA ILE A 124 -9.34 13.57 -47.20
C ILE A 124 -9.26 12.66 -48.41
N ILE A 125 -10.26 11.80 -48.59
CA ILE A 125 -10.39 10.91 -49.74
C ILE A 125 -11.66 11.31 -50.49
N ALA A 126 -11.52 11.81 -51.71
CA ALA A 126 -12.62 12.18 -52.58
C ALA A 126 -12.77 11.17 -53.72
N TYR A 127 -14.01 10.93 -54.16
CA TYR A 127 -14.37 9.98 -55.20
C TYR A 127 -15.03 10.68 -56.38
N ASP A 128 -14.59 10.38 -57.61
CA ASP A 128 -15.23 10.85 -58.84
C ASP A 128 -16.53 10.08 -59.13
N GLU A 129 -17.20 10.40 -60.24
CA GLU A 129 -18.44 9.76 -60.67
C GLU A 129 -18.26 8.27 -61.03
N LYS A 130 -17.03 7.80 -61.22
CA LYS A 130 -16.67 6.40 -61.43
C LYS A 130 -16.11 5.70 -60.18
N ASN A 131 -16.12 6.37 -59.04
CA ASN A 131 -15.57 5.92 -57.76
C ASN A 131 -14.05 5.72 -57.73
N HIS A 132 -13.28 6.42 -58.55
CA HIS A 132 -11.83 6.46 -58.37
C HIS A 132 -11.47 7.39 -57.19
N PRO A 133 -10.65 6.94 -56.23
CA PRO A 133 -10.25 7.75 -55.09
C PRO A 133 -9.11 8.71 -55.44
N LEU A 134 -9.17 9.90 -54.87
CA LEU A 134 -8.12 10.91 -54.85
C LEU A 134 -7.86 11.28 -53.37
N THR A 135 -6.62 11.16 -52.90
CA THR A 135 -6.28 11.35 -51.49
C THR A 135 -5.40 12.58 -51.30
N SER A 136 -5.75 13.44 -50.33
CA SER A 136 -4.96 14.62 -49.97
C SER A 136 -3.64 14.28 -49.29
N ALA A 137 -2.73 15.25 -49.20
CA ALA A 137 -1.66 15.21 -48.21
C ALA A 137 -2.21 15.08 -46.77
N THR A 138 -1.39 14.56 -45.86
CA THR A 138 -1.72 14.50 -44.44
C THR A 138 -1.66 15.90 -43.82
N TYR A 139 -2.77 16.36 -43.25
CA TYR A 139 -2.84 17.58 -42.46
C TYR A 139 -2.67 17.26 -40.97
N SER A 140 -2.08 18.18 -40.21
CA SER A 140 -1.83 18.02 -38.78
C SER A 140 -2.08 19.31 -38.02
N TYR A 141 -2.72 19.21 -36.85
CA TYR A 141 -2.83 20.31 -35.88
C TYR A 141 -2.80 19.79 -34.44
N THR A 142 -2.38 20.65 -33.52
CA THR A 142 -2.42 20.37 -32.07
C THR A 142 -3.50 21.25 -31.43
N VAL A 143 -4.40 20.63 -30.67
CA VAL A 143 -5.48 21.34 -29.96
C VAL A 143 -4.87 22.23 -28.88
N VAL A 144 -5.19 23.52 -28.92
CA VAL A 144 -4.68 24.51 -27.97
C VAL A 144 -5.38 24.32 -26.62
N LYS A 145 -4.59 24.15 -25.55
CA LYS A 145 -5.09 24.17 -24.18
C LYS A 145 -5.66 25.56 -23.87
N ASN A 146 -6.90 25.65 -23.39
CA ASN A 146 -7.48 26.90 -22.91
C ASN A 146 -7.77 26.80 -21.40
N GLY A 147 -7.41 27.81 -20.62
CA GLY A 147 -7.53 27.72 -19.16
C GLY A 147 -6.50 26.79 -18.52
N SER A 148 -5.27 26.79 -19.02
CA SER A 148 -4.11 26.09 -18.45
C SER A 148 -3.16 27.07 -17.76
N PHE A 149 -2.29 26.59 -16.87
CA PHE A 149 -1.29 27.43 -16.22
C PHE A 149 -0.30 28.06 -17.21
N GLU A 150 0.06 29.31 -16.95
CA GLU A 150 1.06 30.07 -17.69
C GLU A 150 2.46 29.70 -17.18
N GLY A 151 3.09 28.71 -17.83
CA GLY A 151 4.43 28.23 -17.50
C GLY A 151 4.51 27.49 -16.16
N ASP A 152 5.74 27.28 -15.68
CA ASP A 152 6.00 26.41 -14.52
C ASP A 152 6.07 27.16 -13.18
N ASP A 153 6.01 28.50 -13.19
CA ASP A 153 6.15 29.31 -11.99
C ASP A 153 4.82 29.35 -11.20
N PHE A 154 4.87 28.90 -9.95
CA PHE A 154 3.67 28.78 -9.11
C PHE A 154 3.07 30.15 -8.75
N LEU A 155 3.92 31.14 -8.44
CA LEU A 155 3.44 32.47 -8.01
C LEU A 155 2.91 33.32 -9.18
N THR A 156 3.23 32.97 -10.42
CA THR A 156 2.60 33.55 -11.62
C THR A 156 1.16 33.05 -11.78
N ASN A 157 0.88 31.82 -11.35
CA ASN A 157 -0.39 31.14 -11.59
C ASN A 157 -1.36 31.19 -10.42
N ILE A 158 -0.84 31.02 -9.20
CA ILE A 158 -1.63 30.83 -7.98
C ILE A 158 -1.25 31.88 -6.94
N MET A 159 -2.26 32.55 -6.39
CA MET A 159 -2.15 33.39 -5.20
C MET A 159 -2.44 32.54 -3.95
N VAL A 160 -1.58 32.65 -2.93
CA VAL A 160 -1.73 31.93 -1.66
C VAL A 160 -1.93 32.91 -0.52
N GLU A 161 -3.02 32.74 0.21
CA GLU A 161 -3.31 33.46 1.45
C GLU A 161 -3.42 32.45 2.58
N TRP A 162 -2.61 32.61 3.63
CA TRP A 162 -2.66 31.69 4.76
C TRP A 162 -2.38 32.38 6.09
N GLY A 163 -3.01 31.86 7.14
CA GLY A 163 -2.81 32.35 8.49
C GLY A 163 -3.59 31.54 9.53
N PRO A 164 -3.35 31.84 10.82
CA PRO A 164 -2.41 32.85 11.32
C PRO A 164 -0.92 32.45 11.12
N ARG A 165 -0.04 33.43 10.94
CA ARG A 165 1.42 33.21 10.77
C ARG A 165 2.11 32.81 12.08
N GLU A 166 1.52 33.21 13.20
CA GLU A 166 1.94 32.90 14.57
C GLU A 166 0.73 32.32 15.32
N PRO A 167 0.38 31.04 15.07
CA PRO A 167 -0.81 30.44 15.68
C PRO A 167 -0.65 30.25 17.19
N SER A 168 -1.73 30.49 17.93
CA SER A 168 -1.82 30.15 19.34
C SER A 168 -1.87 28.63 19.54
N ILE A 169 -1.52 28.14 20.72
CA ILE A 169 -1.62 26.71 21.03
C ILE A 169 -3.08 26.25 20.86
N GLY A 170 -3.32 25.26 20.00
CA GLY A 170 -4.67 24.78 19.71
C GLY A 170 -5.40 25.51 18.58
N GLU A 171 -4.77 26.53 17.97
CA GLU A 171 -5.34 27.28 16.85
C GLU A 171 -4.95 26.65 15.50
N PRO A 172 -5.91 26.29 14.63
CA PRO A 172 -5.62 25.77 13.31
C PRO A 172 -5.06 26.84 12.36
N VAL A 173 -4.41 26.41 11.28
CA VAL A 173 -3.92 27.30 10.21
C VAL A 173 -4.70 27.03 8.93
N THR A 174 -5.39 28.05 8.42
CA THR A 174 -6.14 27.96 7.16
C THR A 174 -5.29 28.47 6.01
N ILE A 175 -5.30 27.74 4.90
CA ILE A 175 -4.61 28.06 3.66
C ILE A 175 -5.65 28.15 2.54
N ASN A 176 -5.69 29.30 1.87
CA ASN A 176 -6.54 29.58 0.73
C ASN A 176 -5.67 29.76 -0.50
N ILE A 177 -6.04 29.12 -1.60
CA ILE A 177 -5.39 29.28 -2.91
C ILE A 177 -6.41 29.80 -3.93
N THR A 178 -5.97 30.74 -4.77
CA THR A 178 -6.79 31.32 -5.83
C THR A 178 -6.00 31.41 -7.12
N SER A 179 -6.58 30.96 -8.23
CA SER A 179 -6.00 31.17 -9.55
C SER A 179 -5.94 32.66 -9.87
N GLN A 180 -4.79 33.15 -10.31
CA GLN A 180 -4.62 34.56 -10.69
C GLN A 180 -5.33 34.88 -12.01
N ASN A 181 -5.49 33.90 -12.89
CA ASN A 181 -6.27 34.02 -14.11
C ASN A 181 -7.67 33.41 -13.89
N PRO A 182 -8.76 34.21 -13.92
CA PRO A 182 -10.11 33.71 -13.64
C PRO A 182 -10.62 32.70 -14.68
N LEU A 183 -9.95 32.58 -15.83
CA LEU A 183 -10.26 31.60 -16.87
C LEU A 183 -9.49 30.28 -16.70
N VAL A 184 -8.54 30.20 -15.77
CA VAL A 184 -7.73 29.00 -15.49
C VAL A 184 -8.23 28.35 -14.21
N PRO A 185 -9.08 27.31 -14.29
CA PRO A 185 -9.53 26.58 -13.12
C PRO A 185 -8.39 25.80 -12.45
N ILE A 186 -8.47 25.65 -11.14
CA ILE A 186 -7.65 24.70 -10.38
C ILE A 186 -8.44 23.40 -10.38
N GLU A 187 -7.91 22.33 -10.98
CA GLU A 187 -8.56 21.02 -11.01
C GLU A 187 -8.35 20.27 -9.70
N ARG A 188 -7.14 20.38 -9.15
CA ARG A 188 -6.75 19.73 -7.90
C ARG A 188 -5.62 20.50 -7.24
N ALA A 189 -5.59 20.51 -5.91
CA ALA A 189 -4.43 20.95 -5.17
C ALA A 189 -4.19 20.06 -3.95
N ASP A 190 -2.92 19.75 -3.72
CA ASP A 190 -2.43 18.88 -2.67
C ASP A 190 -1.50 19.68 -1.76
N LEU A 191 -1.66 19.51 -0.44
CA LEU A 191 -0.81 20.08 0.59
C LEU A 191 0.13 19.00 1.10
N PHE A 192 1.44 19.22 0.95
CA PHE A 192 2.46 18.37 1.53
C PHE A 192 3.08 19.08 2.72
N TYR A 193 3.14 18.43 3.87
CA TYR A 193 3.68 19.04 5.08
C TYR A 193 4.50 18.08 5.93
N THR A 194 5.41 18.66 6.71
CA THR A 194 6.23 17.98 7.69
C THR A 194 6.03 18.65 9.04
N VAL A 195 5.71 17.84 10.05
CA VAL A 195 5.49 18.27 11.43
C VAL A 195 6.64 17.76 12.28
N ASN A 196 7.36 18.69 12.89
CA ASN A 196 8.39 18.40 13.87
C ASN A 196 7.82 18.66 15.27
N ILE A 197 7.30 17.62 15.91
CA ILE A 197 6.82 17.67 17.29
C ILE A 197 8.04 17.47 18.21
N PRO A 198 8.19 18.25 19.31
CA PRO A 198 9.26 18.04 20.28
C PRO A 198 9.29 16.60 20.77
N ASP A 199 10.50 16.04 20.90
CA ASP A 199 10.75 14.68 21.41
C ASP A 199 10.12 13.54 20.59
N GLN A 200 9.71 13.81 19.36
CA GLN A 200 9.21 12.82 18.40
C GLN A 200 9.96 12.92 17.08
N GLU A 201 9.92 11.84 16.29
CA GLU A 201 10.41 11.88 14.91
C GLU A 201 9.50 12.76 14.05
N ALA A 202 10.11 13.37 13.02
CA ALA A 202 9.39 14.21 12.08
C ALA A 202 8.32 13.38 11.33
N GLN A 203 7.10 13.87 11.32
CA GLN A 203 5.97 13.22 10.65
C GLN A 203 5.70 13.93 9.33
N ASN A 204 5.62 13.19 8.22
CA ASN A 204 5.22 13.74 6.93
C ASN A 204 3.75 13.42 6.68
N GLY A 205 3.00 14.40 6.20
CA GLY A 205 1.59 14.30 5.86
C GLY A 205 1.30 14.84 4.47
N VAL A 206 0.19 14.37 3.91
CA VAL A 206 -0.40 14.89 2.68
C VAL A 206 -1.89 15.06 2.93
N ASP A 207 -2.39 16.27 2.70
CA ASP A 207 -3.81 16.57 2.74
C ASP A 207 -4.27 17.18 1.40
N PHE A 208 -5.58 17.22 1.16
CA PHE A 208 -6.17 17.65 -0.11
C PHE A 208 -7.02 18.90 0.11
N PHE A 209 -6.89 19.88 -0.79
CA PHE A 209 -7.68 21.10 -0.72
C PHE A 209 -9.16 20.81 -1.02
N GLU A 210 -10.03 21.48 -0.28
CA GLU A 210 -11.46 21.49 -0.52
C GLU A 210 -11.82 22.56 -1.55
N ARG A 211 -12.59 22.16 -2.57
CA ARG A 211 -13.01 23.06 -3.63
C ARG A 211 -14.10 24.01 -3.14
N VAL A 212 -13.84 25.31 -3.20
CA VAL A 212 -14.85 26.34 -2.94
C VAL A 212 -15.55 26.75 -4.26
N ASN A 213 -14.78 26.94 -5.33
CA ASN A 213 -15.28 27.14 -6.69
C ASN A 213 -14.25 26.65 -7.73
N SER A 214 -14.41 27.00 -9.02
CA SER A 214 -13.48 26.56 -10.08
C SER A 214 -12.05 27.10 -9.94
N THR A 215 -11.87 28.28 -9.35
CA THR A 215 -10.59 28.98 -9.24
C THR A 215 -10.08 29.13 -7.79
N HIS A 216 -10.88 28.74 -6.80
CA HIS A 216 -10.57 28.92 -5.38
C HIS A 216 -10.74 27.60 -4.60
N MET A 217 -9.74 27.28 -3.78
CA MET A 217 -9.75 26.14 -2.88
C MET A 217 -9.19 26.51 -1.51
N THR A 218 -9.58 25.77 -0.48
CA THR A 218 -9.19 26.01 0.90
C THR A 218 -8.82 24.72 1.61
N ILE A 219 -7.94 24.79 2.61
CA ILE A 219 -7.59 23.67 3.48
C ILE A 219 -7.24 24.18 4.87
N GLU A 220 -7.47 23.35 5.88
CA GLU A 220 -7.13 23.63 7.27
C GLU A 220 -6.11 22.61 7.77
N ILE A 221 -4.96 23.09 8.25
CA ILE A 221 -4.00 22.27 9.00
C ILE A 221 -4.44 22.24 10.46
N ILE A 222 -4.66 21.04 10.98
CA ILE A 222 -5.07 20.82 12.37
C ILE A 222 -4.05 21.42 13.36
N PRO A 223 -4.52 21.78 14.58
CA PRO A 223 -3.62 22.30 15.58
C PRO A 223 -2.65 21.25 16.13
N TYR A 224 -1.41 21.67 16.39
CA TYR A 224 -0.36 20.82 16.96
C TYR A 224 0.07 21.28 18.36
N PRO A 225 0.75 20.42 19.14
CA PRO A 225 1.28 20.78 20.45
C PRO A 225 2.26 21.96 20.40
N ALA A 226 2.44 22.59 21.56
CA ALA A 226 3.33 23.73 21.69
C ALA A 226 4.79 23.38 21.35
N GLY A 227 5.48 24.29 20.65
CA GLY A 227 6.85 24.06 20.19
C GLY A 227 6.99 23.19 18.95
N SER A 228 5.87 22.73 18.37
CA SER A 228 5.87 22.06 17.07
C SER A 228 6.22 23.04 15.95
N ARG A 229 7.06 22.60 15.02
CA ARG A 229 7.43 23.34 13.82
C ARG A 229 6.88 22.64 12.58
N ILE A 230 6.08 23.36 11.80
CA ILE A 230 5.42 22.85 10.61
C ILE A 230 6.04 23.52 9.39
N SER A 231 6.37 22.71 8.38
CA SER A 231 6.77 23.18 7.06
C SER A 231 5.89 22.56 6.00
N PHE A 232 5.39 23.33 5.05
CA PHE A 232 4.49 22.83 4.01
C PHE A 232 4.76 23.45 2.65
N TYR A 233 4.40 22.74 1.57
CA TYR A 233 4.36 23.27 0.21
C TYR A 233 3.11 22.73 -0.49
N ILE A 234 2.72 23.39 -1.58
CA ILE A 234 1.49 23.14 -2.31
C ILE A 234 1.86 22.69 -3.73
N GLU A 235 1.21 21.63 -4.20
CA GLU A 235 1.19 21.27 -5.62
C GLU A 235 -0.21 21.50 -6.16
N ALA A 236 -0.34 22.31 -7.21
CA ALA A 236 -1.63 22.59 -7.86
C ALA A 236 -1.60 22.12 -9.31
N PHE A 237 -2.76 21.64 -9.77
CA PHE A 237 -2.99 21.09 -11.09
C PHE A 237 -4.13 21.85 -11.76
N ASP A 238 -3.95 22.22 -13.02
CA ASP A 238 -5.02 22.77 -13.85
C ASP A 238 -5.88 21.65 -14.46
N SER A 239 -6.87 22.01 -15.28
CA SER A 239 -7.77 21.03 -15.93
C SER A 239 -7.09 20.11 -16.95
N TYR A 240 -5.82 20.35 -17.29
CA TYR A 240 -5.00 19.46 -18.12
C TYR A 240 -3.96 18.69 -17.30
N PHE A 241 -4.02 18.79 -15.97
CA PHE A 241 -3.04 18.22 -15.04
C PHE A 241 -1.62 18.77 -15.20
N ASP A 242 -1.46 19.96 -15.79
CA ASP A 242 -0.18 20.66 -15.73
C ASP A 242 0.05 21.10 -14.28
N LYS A 243 1.25 20.81 -13.76
CA LYS A 243 1.56 20.94 -12.34
C LYS A 243 2.45 22.13 -12.07
N VAL A 244 2.04 22.97 -11.12
CA VAL A 244 2.90 24.00 -10.51
C VAL A 244 3.12 23.70 -9.03
N ARG A 245 4.29 24.05 -8.50
CA ARG A 245 4.68 23.78 -7.11
C ARG A 245 5.16 25.05 -6.40
N SER A 246 4.62 25.30 -5.21
CA SER A 246 5.02 26.44 -4.39
C SER A 246 6.40 26.27 -3.74
N GLU A 247 6.92 27.37 -3.22
CA GLU A 247 7.98 27.32 -2.21
C GLU A 247 7.50 26.66 -0.91
N THR A 248 8.44 26.39 0.02
CA THR A 248 8.12 25.84 1.33
C THR A 248 7.83 26.96 2.33
N PHE A 249 6.62 26.96 2.87
CA PHE A 249 6.19 27.82 3.96
C PHE A 249 6.47 27.17 5.30
N ILE A 250 6.72 27.97 6.34
CA ILE A 250 7.08 27.48 7.68
C ILE A 250 6.36 28.33 8.73
N TYR A 251 5.82 27.67 9.75
CA TYR A 251 5.34 28.30 10.98
C TYR A 251 5.62 27.41 12.19
N GLU A 252 5.50 27.99 13.39
CA GLU A 252 5.74 27.28 14.65
C GLU A 252 4.72 27.68 15.71
N TYR A 253 4.37 26.73 16.57
CA TYR A 253 3.57 27.00 17.76
C TYR A 253 4.46 27.54 18.88
N PRO A 254 4.06 28.61 19.58
CA PRO A 254 4.86 29.17 20.66
C PRO A 254 5.09 28.11 21.74
N ARG A 255 6.33 27.99 22.21
CA ARG A 255 6.64 27.15 23.37
C ARG A 255 6.10 27.83 24.62
N PRO A 256 5.40 27.12 25.52
CA PRO A 256 5.09 27.68 26.83
C PRO A 256 6.42 28.12 27.49
N PRO A 257 6.43 29.26 28.19
CA PRO A 257 7.57 29.62 29.00
C PRO A 257 7.87 28.47 29.96
N VAL A 258 9.14 28.11 30.09
CA VAL A 258 9.56 27.03 31.01
C VAL A 258 9.30 27.50 32.45
N ILE A 259 8.15 27.13 33.01
CA ILE A 259 7.81 27.41 34.41
C ILE A 259 8.41 26.30 35.28
N GLY A 260 9.68 26.46 35.69
CA GLY A 260 10.33 25.70 36.78
C GLY A 260 10.44 24.16 36.62
N PRO A 261 11.35 23.47 37.32
CA PRO A 261 11.58 22.04 37.08
C PRO A 261 10.49 21.15 37.71
N VAL A 262 10.13 20.09 36.95
CA VAL A 262 8.90 19.27 37.07
C VAL A 262 9.09 17.96 37.86
N TYR A 263 10.22 17.77 38.56
CA TYR A 263 10.54 16.48 39.21
C TYR A 263 10.68 16.60 40.73
N THR A 264 10.04 15.70 41.48
CA THR A 264 10.03 15.67 42.95
C THR A 264 10.39 14.28 43.47
N GLY A 265 11.42 14.15 44.31
CA GLY A 265 11.82 12.87 44.92
C GLY A 265 12.31 13.02 46.35
N TYR A 266 12.36 11.94 47.12
CA TYR A 266 12.97 11.95 48.46
C TYR A 266 14.43 11.50 48.38
N ILE A 267 15.31 12.15 49.14
CA ILE A 267 16.69 11.69 49.34
C ILE A 267 16.69 10.84 50.60
N PHE A 268 17.10 9.57 50.48
CA PHE A 268 17.32 8.68 51.62
C PHE A 268 18.82 8.47 51.83
N VAL A 269 19.26 8.49 53.08
CA VAL A 269 20.63 8.22 53.50
C VAL A 269 20.66 7.10 54.54
N SER A 270 21.45 6.06 54.31
CA SER A 270 21.76 5.02 55.31
C SER A 270 23.18 5.20 55.80
N LEU A 271 23.36 5.27 57.12
CA LEU A 271 24.58 5.55 57.86
C LEU A 271 24.93 4.37 58.78
N ARG A 272 26.15 3.86 58.65
CA ARG A 272 26.65 2.72 59.43
C ARG A 272 27.95 3.07 60.16
N ASP A 273 28.05 2.65 61.42
CA ASP A 273 29.30 2.67 62.18
C ASP A 273 30.07 1.37 61.91
N GLU A 274 31.21 1.50 61.23
CA GLU A 274 32.05 0.39 60.83
C GLU A 274 32.72 -0.33 62.02
N GLN A 275 33.03 0.38 63.11
CA GLN A 275 33.61 -0.22 64.32
C GLN A 275 32.59 -1.07 65.10
N LYS A 276 31.32 -0.66 65.07
CA LYS A 276 30.20 -1.38 65.69
C LYS A 276 29.60 -2.45 64.75
N ASN A 277 29.96 -2.42 63.47
CA ASN A 277 29.37 -3.22 62.39
C ASN A 277 27.82 -3.09 62.35
N GLY A 278 27.28 -1.92 62.70
CA GLY A 278 25.84 -1.68 62.93
C GLY A 278 25.44 -0.21 62.69
N PRO A 279 24.16 0.16 62.80
CA PRO A 279 23.68 1.52 62.53
C PRO A 279 24.30 2.54 63.50
N VAL A 280 24.52 3.77 63.02
CA VAL A 280 24.99 4.89 63.86
C VAL A 280 23.97 5.22 64.95
N ASP A 281 24.45 5.64 66.12
CA ASP A 281 23.58 6.02 67.24
C ASP A 281 22.97 7.41 67.00
N SER A 282 21.64 7.49 67.01
CA SER A 282 20.85 8.69 66.72
C SER A 282 21.16 9.90 67.60
N LYS A 283 21.65 9.68 68.83
CA LYS A 283 21.96 10.74 69.79
C LYS A 283 23.25 11.50 69.46
N ASP A 284 24.15 10.84 68.73
CA ASP A 284 25.47 11.37 68.40
C ASP A 284 25.60 11.74 66.92
N THR A 285 24.47 11.77 66.19
CA THR A 285 24.43 11.97 64.74
C THR A 285 23.40 13.03 64.35
N VAL A 286 23.82 14.01 63.56
CA VAL A 286 22.96 15.02 62.91
C VAL A 286 23.19 14.98 61.41
N VAL A 287 22.11 15.04 60.62
CA VAL A 287 22.13 15.00 59.16
C VAL A 287 21.44 16.23 58.61
N GLN A 288 22.12 16.96 57.73
CA GLN A 288 21.63 18.17 57.07
C GLN A 288 21.60 17.96 55.55
N PHE A 289 20.45 18.22 54.95
CA PHE A 289 20.24 18.26 53.50
C PHE A 289 20.07 19.71 53.08
N TYR A 290 20.90 20.22 52.17
CA TYR A 290 20.79 21.62 51.76
C TYR A 290 21.25 21.91 50.33
N ASN A 291 20.69 22.95 49.74
CA ASN A 291 21.18 23.62 48.53
C ASN A 291 20.95 25.13 48.66
N GLU A 292 21.02 25.89 47.56
CA GLU A 292 20.81 27.35 47.58
C GLU A 292 19.38 27.78 48.01
N THR A 293 18.41 26.89 47.90
CA THR A 293 16.97 27.17 48.05
C THR A 293 16.25 26.30 49.09
N TYR A 294 16.92 25.29 49.65
CA TYR A 294 16.34 24.28 50.52
C TYR A 294 17.32 23.92 51.64
N PHE A 295 16.82 23.76 52.86
CA PHE A 295 17.59 23.33 54.03
C PHE A 295 16.70 22.50 54.96
N TYR A 296 17.19 21.33 55.39
CA TYR A 296 16.50 20.48 56.35
C TYR A 296 17.51 19.72 57.22
N GLU A 297 17.26 19.66 58.53
CA GLU A 297 18.10 18.96 59.51
C GLU A 297 17.29 17.88 60.24
N THR A 298 17.88 16.71 60.42
CA THR A 298 17.26 15.58 61.12
C THR A 298 18.31 14.69 61.81
N SER A 299 17.90 13.95 62.83
CA SER A 299 18.68 12.84 63.36
C SER A 299 18.25 11.53 62.68
N PRO A 300 19.17 10.58 62.41
CA PRO A 300 18.81 9.33 61.77
C PRO A 300 18.07 8.40 62.75
N VAL A 301 17.12 7.61 62.26
CA VAL A 301 16.41 6.56 63.02
C VAL A 301 16.92 5.21 62.53
N ASN A 302 17.49 4.40 63.41
CA ASN A 302 18.10 3.11 63.07
C ASN A 302 19.14 3.22 61.93
N GLY A 303 19.94 4.30 61.94
CA GLY A 303 20.93 4.60 60.91
C GLY A 303 20.36 5.19 59.62
N ILE A 304 19.06 5.49 59.51
CA ILE A 304 18.44 6.03 58.29
C ILE A 304 17.94 7.45 58.51
N ALA A 305 18.26 8.37 57.58
CA ALA A 305 17.67 9.71 57.52
C ALA A 305 17.11 9.99 56.11
N PHE A 306 16.12 10.88 56.02
CA PHE A 306 15.52 11.27 54.74
C PHE A 306 14.99 12.70 54.81
N THR A 307 14.75 13.30 53.64
CA THR A 307 14.17 14.65 53.55
C THR A 307 12.73 14.69 54.06
N ASN A 308 12.33 15.76 54.76
CA ASN A 308 10.95 15.92 55.25
C ASN A 308 9.91 16.11 54.13
N GLN A 309 10.35 16.58 52.97
CA GLN A 309 9.54 16.78 51.78
C GLN A 309 10.30 16.30 50.55
N THR A 310 9.58 16.16 49.44
CA THR A 310 10.21 15.92 48.16
C THR A 310 11.07 17.11 47.74
N VAL A 311 12.27 16.82 47.25
CA VAL A 311 13.22 17.80 46.72
C VAL A 311 13.25 17.76 45.20
N TYR A 312 13.61 18.89 44.58
CA TYR A 312 13.66 19.04 43.12
C TYR A 312 14.94 18.46 42.51
N GLN A 313 14.94 18.18 41.22
CA GLN A 313 16.17 17.84 40.48
C GLN A 313 17.25 18.92 40.67
N GLY A 314 18.47 18.52 41.01
CA GLY A 314 19.58 19.45 41.19
C GLY A 314 20.70 18.91 42.07
N SER A 315 21.68 19.77 42.32
CA SER A 315 22.81 19.48 43.21
C SER A 315 22.47 19.86 44.64
N TYR A 316 22.57 18.90 45.55
CA TYR A 316 22.39 19.07 46.99
C TYR A 316 23.68 18.73 47.71
N LYS A 317 23.83 19.27 48.90
CA LYS A 317 24.86 18.89 49.84
C LYS A 317 24.22 18.18 51.02
N LEU A 318 24.82 17.05 51.37
CA LEU A 318 24.50 16.28 52.56
C LEU A 318 25.64 16.46 53.56
N LYS A 319 25.37 17.05 54.71
CA LYS A 319 26.33 17.16 55.79
C LYS A 319 25.93 16.24 56.94
N VAL A 320 26.82 15.34 57.34
CA VAL A 320 26.64 14.43 58.46
C VAL A 320 27.62 14.81 59.56
N ILE A 321 27.12 15.10 60.75
CA ILE A 321 27.92 15.37 61.95
C ILE A 321 27.79 14.15 62.85
N TYR A 322 28.87 13.38 63.00
CA TYR A 322 28.89 12.17 63.83
C TYR A 322 30.01 12.27 64.86
N LYS A 323 29.66 12.17 66.16
CA LYS A 323 30.62 12.27 67.29
C LYS A 323 31.53 13.51 67.22
N GLY A 324 31.03 14.62 66.68
CA GLY A 324 31.74 15.90 66.56
C GLY A 324 32.58 16.07 65.29
N GLU A 325 32.66 15.06 64.43
CA GLU A 325 33.34 15.13 63.12
C GLU A 325 32.32 15.41 62.01
N GLU A 326 32.69 16.24 61.04
CA GLU A 326 31.82 16.66 59.94
C GLU A 326 32.20 15.98 58.62
N TYR A 327 31.20 15.45 57.92
CA TYR A 327 31.33 14.81 56.61
C TYR A 327 30.38 15.49 55.63
N VAL A 328 30.88 15.95 54.48
CA VAL A 328 30.06 16.62 53.46
C VAL A 328 30.11 15.82 52.16
N PHE A 329 28.94 15.52 51.61
CA PHE A 329 28.76 14.78 50.37
C PHE A 329 27.99 15.63 49.36
N ASP A 330 28.49 15.70 48.13
CA ASP A 330 27.75 16.28 47.01
C ASP A 330 26.84 15.22 46.39
N LEU A 331 25.55 15.53 46.31
CA LEU A 331 24.49 14.70 45.79
C LEU A 331 23.95 15.32 44.50
N ASN A 332 23.80 14.51 43.44
CA ASN A 332 23.11 14.93 42.23
C ASN A 332 21.84 14.11 42.07
N VAL A 333 20.68 14.77 42.09
CA VAL A 333 19.37 14.12 41.92
C VAL A 333 19.11 13.98 40.41
N PRO A 334 19.04 12.75 39.85
CA PRO A 334 18.94 12.52 38.40
C PRO A 334 17.49 12.70 37.86
N LYS A 335 17.37 12.72 36.52
CA LYS A 335 16.19 13.13 35.73
C LYS A 335 14.95 12.20 35.74
N GLN A 336 14.77 11.28 36.69
CA GLN A 336 13.63 10.33 36.65
C GLN A 336 12.84 10.27 37.96
N ASP A 337 11.52 10.13 37.87
CA ASP A 337 10.63 9.98 39.03
C ASP A 337 10.96 8.72 39.85
N GLY A 338 11.32 8.92 41.12
CA GLY A 338 11.63 7.81 42.03
C GLY A 338 12.13 8.25 43.42
N SER A 339 12.12 7.31 44.37
CA SER A 339 12.83 7.42 45.64
C SER A 339 14.33 7.16 45.41
N PHE A 340 15.18 8.14 45.71
CA PHE A 340 16.63 7.99 45.55
C PHE A 340 17.26 7.56 46.87
N SER A 341 17.74 6.32 46.92
CA SER A 341 18.45 5.80 48.08
C SER A 341 19.95 5.88 47.87
N PHE A 342 20.62 6.62 48.74
CA PHE A 342 22.07 6.71 48.80
C PHE A 342 22.54 6.05 50.10
N GLN A 343 23.54 5.18 50.02
CA GLN A 343 24.17 4.58 51.19
C GLN A 343 25.55 5.21 51.36
N PHE A 344 25.85 5.70 52.57
CA PHE A 344 27.13 6.32 52.88
C PHE A 344 27.74 5.62 54.09
N ASP A 345 28.92 5.04 53.89
CA ASP A 345 29.73 4.52 54.97
C ASP A 345 30.60 5.67 55.53
N VAL A 346 30.51 5.90 56.83
CA VAL A 346 31.27 6.96 57.51
C VAL A 346 32.65 6.39 57.87
N ASN A 347 33.62 6.49 56.96
CA ASN A 347 35.01 6.09 57.19
C ASN A 347 35.98 7.24 56.86
N ARG A 348 37.12 7.26 57.53
CA ARG A 348 38.20 8.24 57.40
C ARG A 348 39.01 8.10 56.10
N GLU A 349 38.73 7.11 55.25
CA GLU A 349 39.53 6.83 54.05
C GLU A 349 38.65 6.52 52.82
N THR A 350 38.67 7.48 51.90
CA THR A 350 38.34 7.51 50.47
C THR A 350 38.23 6.21 49.63
N PHE A 351 37.22 6.22 48.74
CA PHE A 351 37.09 5.62 47.38
C PHE A 351 37.01 4.08 47.16
N SER A 352 35.92 3.65 46.49
CA SER A 352 35.82 2.80 45.26
C SER A 352 34.83 1.61 45.26
N VAL A 353 33.79 1.70 44.40
CA VAL A 353 33.11 0.76 43.45
C VAL A 353 33.24 -0.78 43.69
N PRO A 354 32.23 -1.70 43.48
CA PRO A 354 31.08 -1.66 42.54
C PRO A 354 29.69 -2.10 43.07
N PHE A 355 28.67 -1.75 42.29
CA PHE A 355 27.29 -2.28 42.37
C PHE A 355 27.20 -3.74 41.89
N LYS A 356 26.34 -4.51 42.54
CA LYS A 356 25.90 -5.85 42.13
C LYS A 356 24.54 -5.71 41.43
N GLU A 357 24.47 -6.05 40.15
CA GLU A 357 23.19 -6.12 39.42
C GLU A 357 22.28 -7.20 40.02
N GLN A 358 20.99 -6.90 40.12
CA GLN A 358 19.96 -7.81 40.60
C GLN A 358 19.07 -8.25 39.42
N GLU A 359 18.98 -9.56 39.23
CA GLU A 359 18.31 -10.28 38.13
C GLU A 359 16.80 -9.99 38.05
N ARG A 360 16.28 -9.90 36.81
CA ARG A 360 14.84 -10.07 36.51
C ARG A 360 14.52 -11.57 36.32
N PRO A 361 13.36 -12.07 36.78
CA PRO A 361 13.08 -13.50 36.80
C PRO A 361 12.62 -14.05 35.43
N ALA A 362 13.34 -15.07 34.96
CA ALA A 362 13.28 -15.70 33.63
C ALA A 362 12.12 -16.70 33.38
N TYR A 363 10.96 -16.58 34.05
CA TYR A 363 9.91 -17.61 33.95
C TYR A 363 8.91 -17.42 32.80
N LEU A 364 8.83 -16.22 32.20
CA LEU A 364 7.93 -15.95 31.07
C LEU A 364 8.51 -16.40 29.72
N GLU A 365 9.83 -16.38 29.54
CA GLU A 365 10.50 -16.92 28.35
C GLU A 365 10.49 -18.46 28.30
N LEU A 366 10.41 -19.10 29.48
CA LEU A 366 10.43 -20.56 29.60
C LEU A 366 9.19 -21.23 28.99
N ILE A 367 8.03 -20.56 29.02
CA ILE A 367 6.74 -21.11 28.55
C ILE A 367 6.74 -21.21 27.01
N GLY A 368 7.30 -20.22 26.32
CA GLY A 368 7.45 -20.22 24.85
C GLY A 368 8.42 -21.28 24.36
N VAL A 369 9.55 -21.44 25.05
CA VAL A 369 10.56 -22.47 24.75
C VAL A 369 10.03 -23.89 25.01
N LEU A 370 9.26 -24.09 26.08
CA LEU A 370 8.65 -25.40 26.38
C LEU A 370 7.58 -25.81 25.35
N MET A 371 6.78 -24.87 24.82
CA MET A 371 5.83 -25.17 23.74
C MET A 371 6.52 -25.47 22.41
N LEU A 372 7.65 -24.82 22.11
CA LEU A 372 8.45 -25.08 20.91
C LEU A 372 9.14 -26.46 20.95
N ILE A 373 9.67 -26.85 22.13
CA ILE A 373 10.28 -28.18 22.35
C ILE A 373 9.21 -29.27 22.22
N ALA A 374 8.00 -29.07 22.74
CA ALA A 374 6.91 -30.03 22.59
C ALA A 374 6.46 -30.21 21.12
N ALA A 375 6.38 -29.12 20.35
CA ALA A 375 6.00 -29.15 18.94
C ALA A 375 7.08 -29.80 18.04
N THR A 376 8.36 -29.51 18.30
CA THR A 376 9.50 -30.10 17.57
C THR A 376 9.69 -31.58 17.87
N PHE A 377 9.51 -32.02 19.13
CA PHE A 377 9.50 -33.45 19.47
C PHE A 377 8.30 -34.19 18.88
N GLY A 378 7.11 -33.58 18.85
CA GLY A 378 5.92 -34.19 18.25
C GLY A 378 6.08 -34.47 16.75
N ALA A 379 6.62 -33.51 16.00
CA ALA A 379 6.86 -33.63 14.56
C ALA A 379 8.00 -34.60 14.23
N GLY A 380 9.10 -34.56 14.99
CA GLY A 380 10.25 -35.46 14.81
C GLY A 380 9.95 -36.92 15.15
N TYR A 381 9.24 -37.17 16.25
CA TYR A 381 8.88 -38.52 16.67
C TYR A 381 7.84 -39.16 15.72
N GLY A 382 6.94 -38.36 15.15
CA GLY A 382 6.00 -38.81 14.11
C GLY A 382 6.71 -39.28 12.83
N ALA A 383 7.68 -38.51 12.34
CA ALA A 383 8.41 -38.83 11.11
C ALA A 383 9.29 -40.08 11.25
N VAL A 384 9.96 -40.26 12.40
CA VAL A 384 10.80 -41.44 12.66
C VAL A 384 9.95 -42.70 12.82
N LYS A 385 8.80 -42.61 13.50
CA LYS A 385 7.91 -43.77 13.71
C LYS A 385 7.17 -44.17 12.43
N VAL A 386 6.86 -43.23 11.54
CA VAL A 386 6.29 -43.49 10.20
C VAL A 386 7.31 -44.20 9.30
N LYS A 387 8.59 -43.83 9.38
CA LYS A 387 9.68 -44.51 8.66
C LYS A 387 9.93 -45.94 9.17
N GLU A 388 9.95 -46.13 10.48
CA GLU A 388 10.04 -47.48 11.09
C GLU A 388 8.81 -48.34 10.78
N THR A 389 7.59 -47.78 10.76
CA THR A 389 6.40 -48.56 10.40
C THR A 389 6.42 -48.95 8.92
N ARG A 390 6.94 -48.09 8.03
CA ARG A 390 7.10 -48.38 6.59
C ARG A 390 8.13 -49.48 6.32
N GLU A 391 9.23 -49.50 7.09
CA GLU A 391 10.25 -50.54 7.03
C GLU A 391 9.74 -51.89 7.58
N ARG A 392 9.04 -51.89 8.73
CA ARG A 392 8.41 -53.11 9.29
C ARG A 392 7.30 -53.67 8.38
N LEU A 393 6.62 -52.82 7.62
CA LEU A 393 5.63 -53.20 6.62
C LEU A 393 6.26 -53.84 5.38
N ASN A 394 7.39 -53.30 4.91
CA ASN A 394 8.15 -53.89 3.82
C ASN A 394 8.80 -55.23 4.22
N GLU A 395 9.19 -55.40 5.48
CA GLU A 395 9.64 -56.68 6.01
C GLU A 395 8.51 -57.71 6.16
N LYS A 396 7.30 -57.29 6.57
CA LYS A 396 6.12 -58.16 6.59
C LYS A 396 5.68 -58.59 5.18
N LYS A 397 5.75 -57.70 4.18
CA LYS A 397 5.55 -58.03 2.75
C LYS A 397 6.57 -59.04 2.22
N LYS A 398 7.83 -58.99 2.71
CA LYS A 398 8.86 -59.98 2.37
C LYS A 398 8.61 -61.35 3.02
N ARG A 399 8.05 -61.41 4.23
CA ARG A 399 7.75 -62.67 4.94
C ARG A 399 6.42 -63.30 4.55
N SER A 400 5.46 -62.55 4.02
CA SER A 400 4.16 -63.05 3.55
C SER A 400 4.18 -63.67 2.14
N ARG A 401 5.36 -63.82 1.53
CA ARG A 401 5.54 -64.35 0.16
C ARG A 401 5.80 -65.86 0.11
N LYS A 402 5.43 -66.61 1.15
CA LYS A 402 5.43 -68.08 1.14
C LYS A 402 4.19 -68.60 1.90
N LYS A 403 3.28 -69.22 1.13
CA LYS A 403 1.97 -69.84 1.43
C LYS A 403 0.74 -68.91 1.45
N THR A 404 0.01 -68.95 0.33
CA THR A 404 -1.44 -69.27 0.17
C THR A 404 -2.39 -68.65 1.23
N ASP A 405 -3.36 -67.77 0.96
CA ASP A 405 -4.37 -67.75 -0.11
C ASP A 405 -4.85 -66.33 -0.47
N LYS A 406 -5.31 -66.18 -1.71
CA LYS A 406 -5.58 -64.94 -2.45
C LYS A 406 -6.89 -64.20 -2.05
N VAL A 407 -7.36 -64.37 -0.83
CA VAL A 407 -8.60 -63.72 -0.31
C VAL A 407 -8.30 -62.79 0.88
N GLU A 408 -7.15 -62.94 1.53
CA GLU A 408 -6.77 -62.16 2.73
C GLU A 408 -5.87 -60.94 2.41
N GLU A 409 -5.31 -60.87 1.19
CA GLU A 409 -4.37 -59.82 0.78
C GLU A 409 -5.07 -58.47 0.52
N ASP A 410 -6.29 -58.50 -0.03
CA ASP A 410 -7.13 -57.29 -0.21
C ASP A 410 -7.58 -56.72 1.13
N THR A 411 -7.92 -57.56 2.11
CA THR A 411 -8.30 -57.10 3.46
C THR A 411 -7.13 -56.53 4.23
N ILE A 412 -5.90 -57.02 4.03
CA ILE A 412 -4.69 -56.48 4.66
C ILE A 412 -4.27 -55.16 3.97
N LEU A 413 -4.30 -55.07 2.63
CA LEU A 413 -4.02 -53.82 1.91
C LEU A 413 -5.06 -52.75 2.22
N GLU A 414 -6.34 -53.10 2.26
CA GLU A 414 -7.43 -52.19 2.62
C GLU A 414 -7.29 -51.73 4.08
N LYS A 415 -6.91 -52.63 4.99
CA LYS A 415 -6.64 -52.28 6.40
C LYS A 415 -5.41 -51.39 6.56
N LEU A 416 -4.39 -51.57 5.73
CA LEU A 416 -3.19 -50.74 5.72
C LEU A 416 -3.42 -49.35 5.12
N ILE A 417 -4.19 -49.28 4.02
CA ILE A 417 -4.63 -48.02 3.43
C ILE A 417 -5.53 -47.26 4.43
N LYS A 418 -6.48 -47.95 5.07
CA LYS A 418 -7.32 -47.37 6.13
C LYS A 418 -6.50 -46.91 7.34
N ASP A 419 -5.46 -47.64 7.74
CA ASP A 419 -4.57 -47.24 8.84
C ASP A 419 -3.67 -46.04 8.45
N GLU A 420 -3.23 -45.94 7.19
CA GLU A 420 -2.41 -44.83 6.68
C GLU A 420 -3.26 -43.55 6.52
N GLU A 421 -4.47 -43.66 5.96
CA GLU A 421 -5.46 -42.59 5.91
C GLU A 421 -5.84 -42.10 7.30
N LYS A 422 -6.04 -43.02 8.26
CA LYS A 422 -6.36 -42.67 9.65
C LYS A 422 -5.20 -41.94 10.33
N LYS A 423 -3.94 -42.31 10.06
CA LYS A 423 -2.77 -41.60 10.58
C LYS A 423 -2.63 -40.21 9.97
N GLU A 424 -2.80 -40.07 8.66
CA GLU A 424 -2.77 -38.77 7.98
C GLU A 424 -3.88 -37.86 8.52
N LEU A 425 -5.08 -38.39 8.70
CA LEU A 425 -6.21 -37.67 9.28
C LEU A 425 -5.92 -37.16 10.70
N ILE A 426 -5.34 -38.00 11.56
CA ILE A 426 -4.98 -37.64 12.93
C ILE A 426 -3.89 -36.55 12.93
N MET A 427 -2.84 -36.72 12.11
CA MET A 427 -1.76 -35.74 12.00
C MET A 427 -2.25 -34.39 11.47
N ARG A 428 -3.12 -34.41 10.44
CA ARG A 428 -3.74 -33.18 9.91
C ARG A 428 -4.56 -32.47 10.97
N THR A 429 -5.43 -33.20 11.67
CA THR A 429 -6.27 -32.61 12.72
C THR A 429 -5.43 -31.99 13.83
N ALA A 430 -4.37 -32.68 14.27
CA ALA A 430 -3.44 -32.16 15.28
C ALA A 430 -2.69 -30.91 14.79
N ALA A 431 -2.28 -30.88 13.52
CA ALA A 431 -1.65 -29.72 12.91
C ALA A 431 -2.59 -28.50 12.93
N PHE A 432 -3.87 -28.69 12.57
CA PHE A 432 -4.87 -27.63 12.60
C PHE A 432 -5.20 -27.13 14.02
N VAL A 433 -5.12 -27.99 15.05
CA VAL A 433 -5.22 -27.55 16.45
C VAL A 433 -4.09 -26.58 16.79
N VAL A 434 -2.85 -26.96 16.47
CA VAL A 434 -1.68 -26.12 16.72
C VAL A 434 -1.78 -24.80 15.97
N LEU A 435 -2.08 -24.85 14.66
CA LEU A 435 -2.22 -23.65 13.83
C LEU A 435 -3.32 -22.72 14.36
N SER A 436 -4.46 -23.27 14.75
CA SER A 436 -5.59 -22.46 15.24
C SER A 436 -5.29 -21.81 16.58
N LEU A 437 -4.62 -22.51 17.50
CA LEU A 437 -4.21 -21.94 18.78
C LEU A 437 -3.21 -20.80 18.56
N ILE A 438 -2.13 -21.04 17.82
CA ILE A 438 -1.10 -20.01 17.59
C ILE A 438 -1.69 -18.84 16.81
N GLY A 439 -2.50 -19.10 15.78
CA GLY A 439 -3.14 -18.06 14.98
C GLY A 439 -4.12 -17.19 15.75
N LEU A 440 -4.97 -17.78 16.61
CA LEU A 440 -5.91 -17.00 17.41
C LEU A 440 -5.24 -16.24 18.57
N PHE A 441 -4.04 -16.66 18.99
CA PHE A 441 -3.20 -15.92 19.94
C PHE A 441 -2.28 -14.89 19.28
N PHE A 442 -2.06 -14.98 17.96
CA PHE A 442 -1.17 -14.10 17.21
C PHE A 442 -1.53 -12.62 17.36
N ALA A 443 -2.83 -12.30 17.31
CA ALA A 443 -3.36 -10.99 17.62
C ALA A 443 -4.30 -11.12 18.83
N PRO A 444 -3.89 -10.68 20.05
CA PRO A 444 -4.68 -10.87 21.27
C PRO A 444 -5.95 -10.01 21.25
N PHE A 445 -7.02 -10.58 20.68
CA PHE A 445 -8.37 -9.99 20.61
C PHE A 445 -9.40 -10.88 21.31
N TYR A 446 -9.28 -12.20 21.15
CA TYR A 446 -10.21 -13.17 21.72
C TYR A 446 -9.80 -13.53 23.16
N PRO A 447 -10.74 -13.60 24.12
CA PRO A 447 -10.47 -14.18 25.43
C PRO A 447 -9.97 -15.63 25.31
N TRP A 448 -9.10 -16.06 26.22
CA TRP A 448 -8.46 -17.39 26.17
C TRP A 448 -9.44 -18.56 26.06
N TRP A 449 -10.63 -18.46 26.68
CA TRP A 449 -11.67 -19.49 26.60
C TRP A 449 -12.29 -19.56 25.19
N MET A 450 -12.45 -18.42 24.52
CA MET A 450 -12.99 -18.34 23.16
C MET A 450 -11.98 -18.88 22.15
N VAL A 451 -10.69 -18.63 22.38
CA VAL A 451 -9.59 -19.22 21.58
C VAL A 451 -9.65 -20.75 21.60
N ILE A 452 -9.83 -21.36 22.78
CA ILE A 452 -9.92 -22.83 22.90
C ILE A 452 -11.14 -23.38 22.15
N ILE A 453 -12.30 -22.73 22.27
CA ILE A 453 -13.54 -23.15 21.60
C ILE A 453 -13.40 -23.03 20.08
N LEU A 454 -12.91 -21.89 19.59
CA LEU A 454 -12.71 -21.66 18.16
C LEU A 454 -11.64 -22.59 17.58
N ALA A 455 -10.54 -22.83 18.29
CA ALA A 455 -9.52 -23.78 17.86
C ALA A 455 -10.07 -25.20 17.77
N ALA A 456 -10.89 -25.64 18.75
CA ALA A 456 -11.56 -26.93 18.68
C ALA A 456 -12.54 -27.01 17.49
N PHE A 457 -13.29 -25.94 17.23
CA PHE A 457 -14.22 -25.86 16.10
C PHE A 457 -13.50 -25.93 14.73
N ILE A 458 -12.46 -25.12 14.53
CA ILE A 458 -11.66 -25.09 13.29
C ILE A 458 -10.98 -26.45 13.08
N SER A 459 -10.48 -27.06 14.15
CA SER A 459 -9.85 -28.39 14.10
C SER A 459 -10.84 -29.48 13.75
N ALA A 460 -12.04 -29.45 14.31
CA ALA A 460 -13.11 -30.39 13.96
C ALA A 460 -13.52 -30.25 12.48
N LEU A 461 -13.59 -29.02 11.98
CA LEU A 461 -13.89 -28.74 10.58
C LEU A 461 -12.80 -29.28 9.63
N SER A 462 -11.53 -29.24 10.07
CA SER A 462 -10.38 -29.70 9.28
C SER A 462 -10.38 -31.21 9.00
N TRP A 463 -11.17 -31.97 9.77
CA TRP A 463 -11.36 -33.40 9.56
C TRP A 463 -11.81 -33.68 8.12
N LYS A 464 -12.82 -32.97 7.63
CA LYS A 464 -13.36 -33.14 6.27
C LYS A 464 -12.98 -32.01 5.33
N LEU A 465 -12.79 -30.80 5.84
CA LEU A 465 -12.69 -29.57 5.05
C LEU A 465 -11.47 -28.74 5.50
N PRO A 466 -10.24 -29.21 5.26
CA PRO A 466 -9.02 -28.52 5.71
C PRO A 466 -8.88 -27.14 5.08
N TYR A 467 -9.23 -26.98 3.81
CA TYR A 467 -9.17 -25.70 3.11
C TYR A 467 -10.13 -24.65 3.74
N ILE A 468 -11.39 -25.02 3.96
CA ILE A 468 -12.39 -24.14 4.59
C ILE A 468 -11.98 -23.78 6.02
N SER A 469 -11.33 -24.70 6.72
CA SER A 469 -10.80 -24.45 8.07
C SER A 469 -9.71 -23.37 8.07
N MET A 470 -8.84 -23.36 7.05
CA MET A 470 -7.84 -22.28 6.89
C MET A 470 -8.48 -20.95 6.53
N ILE A 471 -9.48 -20.92 5.63
CA ILE A 471 -10.21 -19.69 5.31
C ILE A 471 -10.82 -19.10 6.57
N LEU A 472 -11.49 -19.94 7.36
CA LEU A 472 -12.17 -19.51 8.57
C LEU A 472 -11.18 -18.98 9.61
N LEU A 473 -10.04 -19.67 9.80
CA LEU A 473 -8.97 -19.19 10.67
C LEU A 473 -8.42 -17.84 10.18
N SER A 474 -8.14 -17.71 8.87
CA SER A 474 -7.67 -16.46 8.27
C SER A 474 -8.67 -15.32 8.49
N VAL A 475 -9.97 -15.56 8.36
CA VAL A 475 -11.00 -14.54 8.63
C VAL A 475 -10.97 -14.10 10.09
N PHE A 476 -10.92 -15.04 11.04
CA PHE A 476 -10.86 -14.70 12.46
C PHE A 476 -9.60 -13.92 12.84
N VAL A 477 -8.45 -14.30 12.28
CA VAL A 477 -7.19 -13.60 12.55
C VAL A 477 -7.17 -12.24 11.85
N THR A 478 -7.65 -12.15 10.61
CA THR A 478 -7.78 -10.86 9.89
C THR A 478 -8.67 -9.89 10.67
N ALA A 479 -9.79 -10.36 11.21
CA ALA A 479 -10.67 -9.52 12.04
C ALA A 479 -9.97 -9.04 13.33
N ALA A 480 -9.20 -9.92 13.99
CA ALA A 480 -8.43 -9.58 15.18
C ALA A 480 -7.30 -8.57 14.89
N VAL A 481 -6.60 -8.75 13.77
CA VAL A 481 -5.53 -7.87 13.29
C VAL A 481 -6.10 -6.51 12.85
N ALA A 482 -7.23 -6.49 12.12
CA ALA A 482 -7.91 -5.27 11.70
C ALA A 482 -8.44 -4.43 12.89
N TYR A 483 -8.71 -5.07 14.03
CA TYR A 483 -9.07 -4.37 15.25
C TYR A 483 -7.89 -3.58 15.85
N GLN A 484 -6.64 -4.06 15.68
CA GLN A 484 -5.44 -3.38 16.17
C GLN A 484 -5.05 -2.21 15.27
N SER A 485 -5.03 -2.42 13.94
CA SER A 485 -4.83 -1.39 12.92
C SER A 485 -5.56 -1.78 11.64
N LYS A 486 -6.22 -0.81 11.00
CA LYS A 486 -6.95 -1.03 9.75
C LYS A 486 -5.99 -1.44 8.63
N GLU A 487 -4.82 -0.81 8.57
CA GLU A 487 -3.76 -1.03 7.60
C GLU A 487 -3.19 -2.45 7.74
N PHE A 488 -2.90 -2.87 8.98
CA PHE A 488 -2.43 -4.22 9.26
C PHE A 488 -3.49 -5.27 8.87
N GLY A 489 -4.77 -4.99 9.13
CA GLY A 489 -5.92 -5.78 8.67
C GLY A 489 -5.95 -5.99 7.16
N TRP A 490 -5.80 -4.92 6.37
CA TRP A 490 -5.80 -4.99 4.91
C TRP A 490 -4.60 -5.78 4.37
N VAL A 491 -3.40 -5.56 4.90
CA VAL A 491 -2.20 -6.29 4.47
C VAL A 491 -2.32 -7.78 4.83
N PHE A 492 -2.82 -8.11 6.02
CA PHE A 492 -3.04 -9.50 6.43
C PHE A 492 -4.14 -10.19 5.62
N LEU A 493 -5.18 -9.45 5.18
CA LEU A 493 -6.20 -9.96 4.28
C LEU A 493 -5.62 -10.33 2.91
N ILE A 494 -4.79 -9.45 2.33
CA ILE A 494 -4.12 -9.69 1.04
C ILE A 494 -3.21 -10.91 1.15
N PHE A 495 -2.40 -10.99 2.20
CA PHE A 495 -1.56 -12.17 2.46
C PHE A 495 -2.37 -13.44 2.61
N SER A 496 -3.45 -13.40 3.41
CA SER A 496 -4.35 -14.54 3.59
C SER A 496 -4.95 -14.99 2.26
N MET A 497 -5.35 -14.05 1.39
CA MET A 497 -5.88 -14.38 0.07
C MET A 497 -4.83 -15.10 -0.80
N VAL A 498 -3.58 -14.62 -0.83
CA VAL A 498 -2.48 -15.25 -1.58
C VAL A 498 -2.16 -16.64 -1.01
N ALA A 499 -2.08 -16.77 0.33
CA ALA A 499 -1.85 -18.04 1.00
C ALA A 499 -2.98 -19.04 0.73
N MET A 500 -4.23 -18.58 0.68
CA MET A 500 -5.39 -19.42 0.33
C MET A 500 -5.37 -19.83 -1.14
N ILE A 501 -5.03 -18.95 -2.10
CA ILE A 501 -4.93 -19.32 -3.52
C ILE A 501 -3.91 -20.44 -3.72
N GLY A 502 -2.73 -20.33 -3.11
CA GLY A 502 -1.75 -21.43 -3.16
C GLY A 502 -2.22 -22.67 -2.36
N GLY A 503 -2.92 -22.45 -1.24
CA GLY A 503 -3.50 -23.48 -0.40
C GLY A 503 -4.61 -24.30 -1.08
N PHE A 504 -5.20 -23.77 -2.16
CA PHE A 504 -6.20 -24.47 -2.98
C PHE A 504 -5.57 -25.63 -3.76
N PHE A 505 -4.34 -25.45 -4.24
CA PHE A 505 -3.59 -26.48 -4.96
C PHE A 505 -2.98 -27.51 -4.00
N ASP A 506 -2.42 -27.06 -2.87
CA ASP A 506 -1.94 -27.93 -1.79
C ASP A 506 -2.18 -27.26 -0.43
N TRP A 507 -3.01 -27.87 0.41
CA TRP A 507 -3.35 -27.32 1.72
C TRP A 507 -2.13 -27.12 2.63
N ARG A 508 -1.05 -27.91 2.41
CA ARG A 508 0.19 -27.81 3.18
C ARG A 508 0.88 -26.47 2.94
N PHE A 509 0.79 -25.93 1.72
CA PHE A 509 1.33 -24.60 1.41
C PHE A 509 0.64 -23.53 2.26
N GLY A 510 -0.69 -23.45 2.22
CA GLY A 510 -1.45 -22.47 2.99
C GLY A 510 -1.23 -22.61 4.50
N TYR A 511 -1.19 -23.86 4.99
CA TYR A 511 -0.86 -24.18 6.38
C TYR A 511 0.51 -23.65 6.78
N LEU A 512 1.56 -23.95 6.00
CA LEU A 512 2.93 -23.56 6.32
C LEU A 512 3.15 -22.06 6.20
N SER A 513 2.50 -21.39 5.24
CA SER A 513 2.54 -19.94 5.10
C SER A 513 1.91 -19.23 6.30
N LEU A 514 0.72 -19.65 6.72
CA LEU A 514 0.06 -19.12 7.91
C LEU A 514 0.88 -19.40 9.17
N LEU A 515 1.39 -20.63 9.33
CA LEU A 515 2.22 -21.00 10.47
C LEU A 515 3.52 -20.18 10.55
N THR A 516 4.13 -19.89 9.40
CA THR A 516 5.33 -19.05 9.30
C THR A 516 5.07 -17.66 9.87
N VAL A 517 3.96 -17.05 9.48
CA VAL A 517 3.56 -15.71 9.97
C VAL A 517 3.17 -15.76 11.44
N PHE A 518 2.41 -16.76 11.88
CA PHE A 518 2.02 -16.83 13.29
C PHE A 518 3.20 -17.06 14.23
N LEU A 519 4.21 -17.80 13.79
CA LEU A 519 5.43 -18.02 14.54
C LEU A 519 6.45 -16.88 14.43
N SER A 520 6.29 -15.96 13.46
CA SER A 520 7.19 -14.81 13.34
C SER A 520 7.06 -13.86 14.53
N GLY A 521 5.86 -13.70 15.09
CA GLY A 521 5.63 -12.93 16.33
C GLY A 521 6.37 -13.50 17.56
N PHE A 522 6.86 -14.73 17.48
CA PHE A 522 7.67 -15.38 18.52
C PHE A 522 9.15 -15.52 18.14
N GLY A 523 9.58 -14.94 17.01
CA GLY A 523 10.96 -15.01 16.51
C GLY A 523 11.31 -16.28 15.72
N PHE A 524 10.32 -17.13 15.38
CA PHE A 524 10.55 -18.44 14.75
C PHE A 524 10.14 -18.52 13.27
N GLY A 525 9.92 -17.38 12.60
CA GLY A 525 9.42 -17.33 11.21
C GLY A 525 10.27 -18.14 10.21
N PHE A 526 11.60 -18.14 10.33
CA PHE A 526 12.47 -18.87 9.38
C PHE A 526 12.51 -20.39 9.58
N VAL A 527 12.03 -20.90 10.72
CA VAL A 527 12.08 -22.33 11.05
C VAL A 527 11.13 -23.13 10.16
N VAL A 528 9.95 -22.59 9.87
CA VAL A 528 8.89 -23.29 9.14
C VAL A 528 9.25 -23.51 7.66
N PRO A 529 9.69 -22.50 6.89
CA PRO A 529 10.11 -22.71 5.50
C PRO A 529 11.33 -23.65 5.39
N LEU A 530 12.26 -23.57 6.34
CA LEU A 530 13.44 -24.45 6.38
C LEU A 530 13.04 -25.91 6.65
N ALA A 531 12.16 -26.13 7.63
CA ALA A 531 11.63 -27.45 7.91
C ALA A 531 10.83 -28.02 6.74
N ALA A 532 10.05 -27.19 6.04
CA ALA A 532 9.31 -27.59 4.84
C ALA A 532 10.24 -27.98 3.69
N ALA A 533 11.34 -27.24 3.49
CA ALA A 533 12.36 -27.56 2.49
C ALA A 533 12.99 -28.95 2.70
N VAL A 534 13.21 -29.33 3.96
CA VAL A 534 13.83 -30.61 4.34
C VAL A 534 12.83 -31.77 4.37
N THR A 535 11.61 -31.54 4.84
CA THR A 535 10.64 -32.62 5.10
C THR A 535 9.67 -32.89 3.96
N ILE A 536 9.39 -31.90 3.10
CA ILE A 536 8.44 -32.00 1.98
C ILE A 536 9.19 -31.86 0.65
N SER A 537 9.66 -30.65 0.33
CA SER A 537 10.45 -30.38 -0.87
C SER A 537 11.07 -28.98 -0.82
N LEU A 538 12.21 -28.81 -1.48
CA LEU A 538 12.87 -27.50 -1.63
C LEU A 538 11.92 -26.45 -2.23
N PHE A 539 11.16 -26.84 -3.25
CA PHE A 539 10.17 -25.98 -3.91
C PHE A 539 9.10 -25.47 -2.94
N MET A 540 8.54 -26.35 -2.09
CA MET A 540 7.54 -25.97 -1.09
C MET A 540 8.13 -24.99 -0.07
N GLY A 541 9.33 -25.27 0.44
CA GLY A 541 10.01 -24.38 1.38
C GLY A 541 10.29 -23.00 0.79
N THR A 542 10.77 -22.92 -0.45
CA THR A 542 11.02 -21.64 -1.14
C THR A 542 9.73 -20.85 -1.36
N MET A 543 8.63 -21.49 -1.79
CA MET A 543 7.36 -20.81 -2.02
C MET A 543 6.75 -20.26 -0.72
N VAL A 544 6.83 -21.02 0.38
CA VAL A 544 6.40 -20.58 1.71
C VAL A 544 7.25 -19.40 2.20
N LEU A 545 8.57 -19.45 1.98
CA LEU A 545 9.49 -18.37 2.35
C LEU A 545 9.20 -17.09 1.56
N ILE A 546 8.99 -17.17 0.24
CA ILE A 546 8.69 -16.01 -0.59
C ILE A 546 7.37 -15.38 -0.14
N THR A 547 6.32 -16.19 -0.02
CA THR A 547 4.96 -15.70 0.30
C THR A 547 4.90 -15.05 1.68
N SER A 548 5.48 -15.71 2.70
CA SER A 548 5.46 -15.22 4.08
C SER A 548 6.53 -14.14 4.32
N GLY A 549 7.66 -14.23 3.64
CA GLY A 549 8.77 -13.28 3.73
C GLY A 549 8.42 -11.92 3.13
N ILE A 550 7.73 -11.89 1.99
CA ILE A 550 7.21 -10.64 1.42
C ILE A 550 6.23 -9.97 2.40
N PHE A 551 5.32 -10.75 3.00
CA PHE A 551 4.42 -10.22 4.01
C PHE A 551 5.17 -9.65 5.22
N MET A 552 6.14 -10.39 5.77
CA MET A 552 6.95 -9.92 6.91
C MET A 552 7.78 -8.67 6.57
N LEU A 553 8.29 -8.54 5.34
CA LEU A 553 9.02 -7.34 4.90
C LEU A 553 8.12 -6.10 4.83
N ILE A 554 6.85 -6.27 4.49
CA ILE A 554 5.87 -5.17 4.42
C ILE A 554 5.43 -4.75 5.83
N VAL A 555 5.37 -5.68 6.79
CA VAL A 555 4.92 -5.43 8.17
C VAL A 555 6.06 -4.97 9.08
N ALA A 556 7.31 -5.38 8.84
CA ALA A 556 8.46 -5.00 9.69
C ALA A 556 8.67 -3.47 9.88
N PRO A 557 8.38 -2.59 8.89
CA PRO A 557 8.43 -1.14 9.07
C PRO A 557 7.27 -0.56 9.89
N SER A 558 6.21 -1.34 10.14
CA SER A 558 4.97 -0.87 10.78
C SER A 558 4.97 -0.97 12.32
N GLY A 559 6.09 -1.39 12.94
CA GLY A 559 6.28 -1.36 14.39
C GLY A 559 5.53 -2.45 15.19
N ASN A 560 4.96 -3.45 14.51
CA ASN A 560 4.29 -4.62 15.11
C ASN A 560 5.11 -5.91 14.95
#